data_AF-A0A957I129-F1
#
_entry.id   AF-A0A957I129-F1
#
_cell.length_a   1.000
_cell.length_b   1.000
_cell.length_c   1.000
_cell.angle_alpha   90.00
_cell.angle_beta   90.00
_cell.angle_gamma   90.00
#
_symmetry.space_group_name_H-M   'P 1'
#
loop_
_entity.id
_entity.type
_entity.pdbx_description
1 polymer ?
#
loop_
_entity_poly.entity_id
_entity_poly.type
_entity_poly.pdbx_seq_one_letter_code
_entity_poly.pdbx_strand_id
1 'polypeptide(L)'
;MRNVLRLGLIRGIAGQVVGTLLGMALVAGIRSAAGMPADFEAALVIGAIIGVLTFLLACGVLNDWIRWIMGRKTPMRHGPPEHAPVWTRYFSVDYNHKVIGIQYGVTGVIVLLVGGLLAIIFRLELSYPGMQFLQLDTYNTLFSAHGIIMIASILLGVGAMVNYLVPLMIGASDMAFPRLNAFSYWVGVPAALLLIAGIFIGGWDTGWVAYPPHSTTTPNIGVSLFLLGFWINGFS
;
A
#
# COMPACT_ATOMS: atom_id res chain seq x y z
N MET A 1 13.54 -10.49 19.72
CA MET A 1 12.16 -10.62 19.17
C MET A 1 11.17 -9.56 19.68
N ARG A 2 11.13 -9.18 20.97
CA ARG A 2 10.15 -8.19 21.50
C ARG A 2 10.11 -6.82 20.78
N ASN A 3 11.20 -6.38 20.16
CA ASN A 3 11.26 -5.08 19.48
C ASN A 3 10.65 -5.10 18.06
N VAL A 4 10.60 -6.26 17.40
CA VAL A 4 10.13 -6.38 16.00
C VAL A 4 8.60 -6.26 15.95
N LEU A 5 7.88 -6.93 16.85
CA LEU A 5 6.42 -6.82 16.95
C LEU A 5 5.92 -5.41 17.30
N ARG A 6 6.80 -4.50 17.74
CA ARG A 6 6.48 -3.11 18.06
C ARG A 6 6.64 -2.16 16.87
N LEU A 7 7.24 -2.61 15.76
CA LEU A 7 7.43 -1.78 14.57
C LEU A 7 6.08 -1.35 14.00
N GLY A 8 5.98 -0.09 13.58
CA GLY A 8 4.76 0.47 13.00
C GLY A 8 4.30 -0.32 11.77
N LEU A 9 5.22 -0.71 10.89
CA LEU A 9 4.93 -1.52 9.72
C LEU A 9 4.30 -2.88 10.07
N ILE A 10 4.88 -3.60 11.04
CA ILE A 10 4.41 -4.94 11.42
C ILE A 10 3.03 -4.86 12.09
N ARG A 11 2.85 -3.89 12.97
CA ARG A 11 1.55 -3.61 13.59
C ARG A 11 0.52 -3.20 12.55
N GLY A 12 0.91 -2.37 11.58
CA GLY A 12 0.07 -1.97 10.46
C GLY A 12 -0.39 -3.17 9.65
N ILE A 13 0.53 -4.02 9.19
CA ILE A 13 0.21 -5.23 8.41
C ILE A 13 -0.70 -6.17 9.19
N ALA A 14 -0.39 -6.44 10.47
CA ALA A 14 -1.24 -7.27 11.33
C ALA A 14 -2.64 -6.63 11.50
N GLY A 15 -2.69 -5.32 11.68
CA GLY A 15 -3.93 -4.55 11.73
C GLY A 15 -4.74 -4.69 10.45
N GLN A 16 -4.11 -4.56 9.28
CA GLN A 16 -4.76 -4.71 7.98
C GLN A 16 -5.38 -6.08 7.81
N VAL A 17 -4.64 -7.15 8.10
CA VAL A 17 -5.13 -8.53 7.99
C VAL A 17 -6.33 -8.74 8.90
N VAL A 18 -6.21 -8.36 10.18
CA VAL A 18 -7.31 -8.51 11.15
C VAL A 18 -8.52 -7.68 10.75
N GLY A 19 -8.32 -6.42 10.36
CA GLY A 19 -9.40 -5.54 9.93
C GLY A 19 -10.10 -6.03 8.67
N THR A 20 -9.35 -6.57 7.71
CA THR A 20 -9.95 -7.17 6.50
C THR A 20 -10.79 -8.38 6.83
N LEU A 21 -10.31 -9.29 7.67
CA LEU A 21 -11.09 -10.46 8.09
C LEU A 21 -12.35 -10.06 8.88
N LEU A 22 -12.25 -9.09 9.79
CA LEU A 22 -13.40 -8.57 10.53
C LEU A 22 -14.43 -7.90 9.62
N GLY A 23 -13.96 -7.10 8.65
CA GLY A 23 -14.84 -6.46 7.67
C GLY A 23 -15.54 -7.48 6.75
N MET A 24 -14.82 -8.51 6.31
CA MET A 24 -15.41 -9.62 5.55
C MET A 24 -16.46 -10.36 6.39
N ALA A 25 -16.16 -10.67 7.64
CA ALA A 25 -17.09 -11.34 8.56
C ALA A 25 -18.33 -10.49 8.83
N LEU A 26 -18.17 -9.16 8.96
CA LEU A 26 -19.29 -8.23 9.12
C LEU A 26 -20.22 -8.27 7.91
N VAL A 27 -19.68 -8.16 6.69
CA VAL A 27 -20.49 -8.22 5.47
C VAL A 27 -21.18 -9.56 5.33
N ALA A 28 -20.45 -10.66 5.55
CA ALA A 28 -21.02 -12.01 5.52
C ALA A 28 -22.16 -12.17 6.54
N GLY A 29 -21.97 -11.67 7.77
CA GLY A 29 -22.98 -11.71 8.83
C GLY A 29 -24.23 -10.89 8.50
N ILE A 30 -24.08 -9.66 8.00
CA ILE A 30 -25.20 -8.81 7.58
C ILE A 30 -25.99 -9.47 6.44
N ARG A 31 -25.29 -10.02 5.43
CA ARG A 31 -25.94 -10.69 4.31
C ARG A 31 -26.69 -11.94 4.74
N SER A 32 -26.07 -12.75 5.59
CA SER A 32 -26.72 -13.93 6.18
C SER A 32 -27.95 -13.57 6.99
N ALA A 33 -27.89 -12.51 7.82
CA ALA A 33 -29.02 -12.05 8.62
C ALA A 33 -30.16 -11.48 7.76
N ALA A 34 -29.84 -10.91 6.60
CA ALA A 34 -30.80 -10.39 5.63
C ALA A 34 -31.33 -11.46 4.65
N GLY A 35 -30.94 -12.74 4.79
CA GLY A 35 -31.33 -13.80 3.87
C GLY A 35 -30.75 -13.67 2.46
N MET A 36 -29.68 -12.88 2.30
CA MET A 36 -29.00 -12.68 1.02
C MET A 36 -27.90 -13.74 0.81
N PRO A 37 -27.62 -14.15 -0.45
CA PRO A 37 -26.52 -15.09 -0.73
C PRO A 37 -25.17 -14.49 -0.36
N ALA A 38 -24.19 -15.35 -0.03
CA ALA A 38 -22.82 -14.91 0.20
C ALA A 38 -22.23 -14.23 -1.05
N ASP A 39 -21.47 -13.16 -0.83
CA ASP A 39 -20.83 -12.39 -1.88
C ASP A 39 -19.40 -12.10 -1.45
N PHE A 40 -18.46 -12.86 -2.01
CA PHE A 40 -17.07 -12.80 -1.63
C PHE A 40 -16.42 -11.49 -2.05
N GLU A 41 -16.78 -10.96 -3.22
CA GLU A 41 -16.22 -9.72 -3.72
C GLU A 41 -16.64 -8.54 -2.85
N ALA A 42 -17.94 -8.41 -2.57
CA ALA A 42 -18.43 -7.36 -1.68
C ALA A 42 -17.80 -7.48 -0.28
N ALA A 43 -17.69 -8.70 0.26
CA ALA A 43 -17.07 -8.93 1.56
C ALA A 43 -15.59 -8.51 1.56
N LEU A 44 -14.83 -8.89 0.53
CA LEU A 44 -13.40 -8.59 0.45
C LEU A 44 -13.14 -7.10 0.20
N VAL A 45 -13.92 -6.42 -0.63
CA VAL A 45 -13.75 -4.97 -0.91
C VAL A 45 -14.00 -4.15 0.36
N ILE A 46 -15.11 -4.40 1.05
CA ILE A 46 -15.40 -3.72 2.32
C ILE A 46 -14.39 -4.11 3.40
N GLY A 47 -14.00 -5.39 3.44
CA GLY A 47 -12.90 -5.87 4.26
C GLY A 47 -11.60 -5.10 4.00
N ALA A 48 -11.21 -4.92 2.74
CA ALA A 48 -10.00 -4.21 2.36
C ALA A 48 -10.03 -2.74 2.81
N ILE A 49 -11.18 -2.06 2.69
CA ILE A 49 -11.37 -0.69 3.20
C ILE A 49 -11.16 -0.65 4.73
N ILE A 50 -11.81 -1.54 5.49
CA ILE A 50 -11.64 -1.63 6.95
C ILE A 50 -10.19 -2.01 7.30
N GLY A 51 -9.57 -2.88 6.51
CA GLY A 51 -8.17 -3.25 6.60
C GLY A 51 -7.24 -2.05 6.48
N VAL A 52 -7.47 -1.16 5.53
CA VAL A 52 -6.67 0.07 5.39
C VAL A 52 -6.85 0.99 6.58
N LEU A 53 -8.08 1.19 7.05
CA LEU A 53 -8.34 2.01 8.24
C LEU A 53 -7.64 1.46 9.48
N THR A 54 -7.73 0.14 9.69
CA THR A 54 -7.07 -0.54 10.80
C THR A 54 -5.55 -0.57 10.65
N PHE A 55 -5.00 -0.63 9.43
CA PHE A 55 -3.56 -0.43 9.17
C PHE A 55 -3.10 0.92 9.70
N LEU A 56 -3.78 2.00 9.30
CA LEU A 56 -3.41 3.38 9.64
C LEU A 56 -3.51 3.65 11.15
N LEU A 57 -4.50 3.05 11.81
CA LEU A 57 -4.62 3.06 13.26
C LEU A 57 -3.49 2.26 13.92
N ALA A 58 -3.26 1.03 13.47
CA ALA A 58 -2.32 0.11 14.10
C ALA A 58 -0.86 0.51 13.92
N CYS A 59 -0.49 1.07 12.76
CA CYS A 59 0.86 1.60 12.51
C CYS A 59 1.15 2.88 13.31
N GLY A 60 0.09 3.56 13.75
CA GLY A 60 0.14 4.71 14.64
C GLY A 60 0.22 6.06 13.93
N VAL A 61 0.03 6.12 12.62
CA VAL A 61 0.10 7.39 11.87
C VAL A 61 -1.06 8.32 12.24
N LEU A 62 -2.19 7.75 12.67
CA LEU A 62 -3.37 8.47 13.16
C LEU A 62 -3.28 8.90 14.63
N ASN A 63 -2.26 8.46 15.39
CA ASN A 63 -2.21 8.68 16.85
C ASN A 63 -2.25 10.15 17.24
N ASP A 64 -1.47 11.00 16.57
CA ASP A 64 -1.39 12.41 16.92
C ASP A 64 -2.65 13.19 16.47
N TRP A 65 -3.30 12.75 15.39
CA TRP A 65 -4.61 13.29 14.98
C TRP A 65 -5.69 12.98 16.01
N ILE A 66 -5.75 11.73 16.48
CA ILE A 66 -6.70 11.28 17.51
C ILE A 66 -6.44 12.03 18.83
N ARG A 67 -5.18 12.17 19.24
CA ARG A 67 -4.81 12.94 20.43
C ARG A 67 -5.24 14.40 20.34
N TRP A 68 -5.09 15.01 19.17
CA TRP A 68 -5.51 16.38 18.93
C TRP A 68 -7.04 16.54 19.03
N ILE A 69 -7.82 15.62 18.45
CA ILE A 69 -9.29 15.57 18.59
C ILE A 69 -9.70 15.47 20.07
N MET A 70 -8.94 14.73 20.88
CA MET A 70 -9.16 14.61 22.33
C MET A 70 -8.63 15.80 23.15
N GLY A 71 -8.17 16.88 22.51
CA GLY A 71 -7.62 18.06 23.19
C GLY A 71 -6.27 17.84 23.86
N ARG A 72 -5.55 16.75 23.53
CA ARG A 72 -4.22 16.45 24.09
C ARG A 72 -3.13 17.09 23.26
N LYS A 73 -2.08 17.58 23.91
CA LYS A 73 -0.89 18.14 23.24
C LYS A 73 -0.12 17.03 22.50
N THR A 74 0.33 17.33 21.29
CA THR A 74 1.09 16.41 20.42
C THR A 74 2.41 17.06 20.00
N PRO A 75 3.44 17.03 20.86
CA PRO A 75 4.73 17.61 20.53
C PRO A 75 5.32 16.92 19.31
N MET A 76 5.92 17.70 18.42
CA MET A 76 6.66 17.18 17.27
C MET A 76 7.95 16.53 17.78
N ARG A 77 7.93 15.21 17.90
CA ARG A 77 9.09 14.41 18.27
C ARG A 77 9.63 13.74 17.01
N HIS A 78 10.88 14.05 16.68
CA HIS A 78 11.64 13.30 15.68
C HIS A 78 12.37 12.13 16.34
N GLY A 79 12.53 11.03 15.61
CA GLY A 79 13.30 9.89 16.08
C GLY A 79 12.48 8.78 16.74
N PRO A 80 13.15 7.66 17.09
CA PRO A 80 12.49 6.49 17.63
C PRO A 80 11.85 6.77 19.00
N PRO A 81 10.91 5.90 19.43
CA PRO A 81 10.42 5.88 20.81
C PRO A 81 11.57 5.79 21.81
N GLU A 82 11.33 6.29 23.02
CA GLU A 82 12.33 6.26 24.09
C GLU A 82 12.74 4.82 24.39
N HIS A 83 14.05 4.59 24.50
CA HIS A 83 14.66 3.26 24.66
C HIS A 83 14.50 2.30 23.46
N ALA A 84 14.00 2.75 22.30
CA ALA A 84 14.01 1.97 21.07
C ALA A 84 15.30 2.22 20.26
N PRO A 85 15.86 1.17 19.63
CA PRO A 85 17.02 1.33 18.74
C PRO A 85 16.73 2.30 17.57
N VAL A 86 17.74 3.06 17.13
CA VAL A 86 17.59 4.07 16.07
C VAL A 86 16.98 3.51 14.78
N TRP A 87 17.34 2.28 14.40
CA TRP A 87 16.86 1.67 13.16
C TRP A 87 15.35 1.46 13.12
N THR A 88 14.66 1.38 14.27
CA THR A 88 13.20 1.13 14.30
C THR A 88 12.40 2.26 13.68
N ARG A 89 12.97 3.47 13.60
CA ARG A 89 12.34 4.64 13.00
C ARG A 89 12.08 4.49 11.51
N TYR A 90 12.89 3.70 10.79
CA TYR A 90 12.69 3.47 9.36
C TYR A 90 11.51 2.53 9.07
N PHE A 91 11.09 1.74 10.06
CA PHE A 91 9.93 0.83 9.96
C PHE A 91 8.73 1.30 10.78
N SER A 92 8.74 2.56 11.22
CA SER A 92 7.68 3.16 12.03
C SER A 92 7.44 4.60 11.60
N VAL A 93 6.34 5.20 12.07
CA VAL A 93 6.02 6.60 11.76
C VAL A 93 7.08 7.52 12.37
N ASP A 94 7.68 8.36 11.53
CA ASP A 94 8.60 9.45 11.89
C ASP A 94 8.19 10.69 11.09
N TYR A 95 8.40 11.87 11.66
CA TYR A 95 8.03 13.14 11.00
C TYR A 95 9.21 13.78 10.26
N ASN A 96 10.42 13.26 10.42
CA ASN A 96 11.61 13.83 9.81
C ASN A 96 11.60 13.57 8.29
N HIS A 97 11.61 14.63 7.49
CA HIS A 97 11.64 14.52 6.03
C HIS A 97 12.79 13.63 5.49
N LYS A 98 13.95 13.57 6.17
CA LYS A 98 15.07 12.69 5.76
C LYS A 98 14.74 11.22 5.96
N VAL A 99 14.06 10.88 7.05
CA VAL A 99 13.64 9.49 7.33
C VAL A 99 12.55 9.07 6.37
N ILE A 100 11.56 9.94 6.15
CA ILE A 100 10.49 9.70 5.18
C ILE A 100 11.10 9.55 3.77
N GLY A 101 12.06 10.37 3.39
CA GLY A 101 12.80 10.24 2.13
C GLY A 101 13.50 8.87 2.00
N ILE A 102 14.14 8.39 3.07
CA ILE A 102 14.75 7.04 3.09
C ILE A 102 13.68 5.94 2.99
N GLN A 103 12.55 6.10 3.68
CA GLN A 103 11.41 5.18 3.62
C GLN A 103 10.85 5.04 2.20
N TYR A 104 10.61 6.17 1.52
CA TYR A 104 10.24 6.20 0.11
C TYR A 104 11.31 5.55 -0.78
N GLY A 105 12.58 5.87 -0.56
CA GLY A 105 13.68 5.38 -1.40
C GLY A 105 13.85 3.87 -1.32
N VAL A 106 13.90 3.31 -0.11
CA VAL A 106 14.01 1.86 0.10
C VAL A 106 12.80 1.14 -0.47
N THR A 107 11.59 1.65 -0.22
CA THR A 107 10.36 1.07 -0.78
C THR A 107 10.36 1.15 -2.30
N GLY A 108 10.77 2.27 -2.88
CA GLY A 108 10.87 2.47 -4.32
C GLY A 108 11.82 1.48 -4.99
N VAL A 109 12.97 1.19 -4.37
CA VAL A 109 13.93 0.18 -4.87
C VAL A 109 13.34 -1.23 -4.77
N ILE A 110 12.67 -1.58 -3.67
CA ILE A 110 12.02 -2.90 -3.54
C ILE A 110 10.94 -3.07 -4.63
N VAL A 111 10.09 -2.06 -4.81
CA VAL A 111 9.04 -2.06 -5.83
C VAL A 111 9.64 -2.10 -7.25
N LEU A 112 10.76 -1.41 -7.48
CA LEU A 112 11.51 -1.46 -8.74
C LEU A 112 11.95 -2.90 -9.07
N LEU A 113 12.51 -3.60 -8.08
CA LEU A 113 12.99 -4.97 -8.26
C LEU A 113 11.85 -5.93 -8.53
N VAL A 114 10.71 -5.78 -7.86
CA VAL A 114 9.50 -6.57 -8.12
C VAL A 114 8.99 -6.32 -9.54
N GLY A 115 8.82 -5.05 -9.94
CA GLY A 115 8.37 -4.69 -11.29
C GLY A 115 9.33 -5.18 -12.37
N GLY A 116 10.64 -5.05 -12.15
CA GLY A 116 11.67 -5.56 -13.03
C GLY A 116 11.63 -7.09 -13.18
N LEU A 117 11.41 -7.82 -12.09
CA LEU A 117 11.26 -9.28 -12.11
C LEU A 117 10.04 -9.70 -12.93
N LEU A 118 8.89 -9.05 -12.75
CA LEU A 118 7.69 -9.31 -13.57
C LEU A 118 7.99 -9.11 -15.06
N ALA A 119 8.74 -8.06 -15.41
CA ALA A 119 9.19 -7.82 -16.78
C ALA A 119 10.08 -8.92 -17.35
N ILE A 120 11.02 -9.41 -16.56
CA ILE A 120 11.88 -10.52 -16.99
C ILE A 120 11.03 -11.76 -17.27
N ILE A 121 10.04 -12.07 -16.42
CA ILE A 121 9.18 -13.24 -16.58
C ILE A 121 8.44 -13.22 -17.92
N PHE A 122 7.68 -12.16 -18.23
CA PHE A 122 6.93 -12.14 -19.50
C PHE A 122 7.84 -11.92 -20.72
N ARG A 123 9.03 -11.32 -20.57
CA ARG A 123 10.00 -11.24 -21.68
C ARG A 123 10.63 -12.58 -22.01
N LEU A 124 10.85 -13.43 -21.01
CA LEU A 124 11.29 -14.80 -21.24
C LEU A 124 10.21 -15.61 -21.97
N GLU A 125 8.93 -15.41 -21.63
CA GLU A 125 7.81 -16.00 -22.36
C GLU A 125 7.82 -15.58 -23.84
N LEU A 126 8.05 -14.30 -24.12
CA LEU A 126 8.13 -13.75 -25.49
C LEU A 126 9.43 -14.07 -26.25
N SER A 127 10.35 -14.86 -25.70
CA SER A 127 11.61 -15.19 -26.37
C SER A 127 11.42 -16.14 -27.56
N TYR A 128 10.30 -16.87 -27.61
CA TYR A 128 9.89 -17.72 -28.72
C TYR A 128 8.40 -17.51 -29.05
N PRO A 129 7.97 -17.70 -30.31
CA PRO A 129 6.56 -17.61 -30.68
C PRO A 129 5.69 -18.66 -29.96
N GLY A 130 4.48 -18.26 -29.57
CA GLY A 130 3.54 -19.11 -28.83
C GLY A 130 3.75 -19.05 -27.32
N MET A 131 2.85 -19.69 -26.56
CA MET A 131 2.99 -19.79 -25.10
C MET A 131 3.94 -20.93 -24.73
N GLN A 132 4.96 -20.65 -23.93
CA GLN A 132 6.02 -21.57 -23.51
C GLN A 132 5.75 -22.12 -22.11
N PHE A 133 5.60 -21.25 -21.12
CA PHE A 133 5.44 -21.65 -19.71
C PHE A 133 4.38 -20.84 -18.95
N LEU A 134 3.89 -19.72 -19.50
CA LEU A 134 2.75 -19.00 -18.95
C LEU A 134 1.43 -19.44 -19.60
N GLN A 135 0.33 -19.24 -18.88
CA GLN A 135 -1.02 -19.23 -19.46
C GLN A 135 -1.38 -17.79 -19.89
N LEU A 136 -2.31 -17.64 -20.83
CA LEU A 136 -2.72 -16.33 -21.36
C LEU A 136 -3.16 -15.37 -20.24
N ASP A 137 -3.98 -15.84 -19.31
CA ASP A 137 -4.49 -15.03 -18.20
C ASP A 137 -3.37 -14.60 -17.24
N THR A 138 -2.42 -15.50 -16.98
CA THR A 138 -1.24 -15.20 -16.17
C THR A 138 -0.36 -14.17 -16.86
N TYR A 139 -0.12 -14.31 -18.17
CA TYR A 139 0.65 -13.34 -18.94
C TYR A 139 0.01 -11.94 -18.86
N ASN A 140 -1.30 -11.85 -19.10
CA ASN A 140 -2.03 -10.59 -19.03
C ASN A 140 -1.97 -9.97 -17.62
N THR A 141 -2.06 -10.80 -16.58
CA THR A 141 -1.91 -10.37 -15.18
C THR A 141 -0.53 -9.79 -14.90
N LEU A 142 0.54 -10.50 -15.27
CA LEU A 142 1.91 -10.06 -15.00
C LEU A 142 2.26 -8.79 -15.80
N PHE A 143 1.81 -8.71 -17.05
CA PHE A 143 2.00 -7.52 -17.89
C PHE A 143 1.28 -6.31 -17.31
N SER A 144 0.02 -6.47 -16.90
CA SER A 144 -0.78 -5.39 -16.32
C SER A 144 -0.21 -4.93 -14.97
N ALA A 145 0.22 -5.87 -14.13
CA ALA A 145 0.88 -5.61 -12.85
C ALA A 145 2.21 -4.89 -12.99
N HIS A 146 3.05 -5.32 -13.93
CA HIS A 146 4.33 -4.67 -14.21
C HIS A 146 4.15 -3.18 -14.50
N GLY A 147 3.19 -2.82 -15.37
CA GLY A 147 2.96 -1.43 -15.77
C GLY A 147 2.75 -0.49 -14.59
N ILE A 148 1.80 -0.81 -13.70
CA ILE A 148 1.58 0.04 -12.52
C ILE A 148 2.74 -0.05 -11.52
N ILE A 149 3.29 -1.24 -11.26
CA ILE A 149 4.36 -1.39 -10.27
C ILE A 149 5.57 -0.53 -10.65
N MET A 150 5.89 -0.43 -11.94
CA MET A 150 6.96 0.45 -12.43
C MET A 150 6.61 1.94 -12.27
N ILE A 151 5.39 2.36 -12.58
CA ILE A 151 4.94 3.75 -12.35
C ILE A 151 5.03 4.09 -10.86
N ALA A 152 4.55 3.20 -9.99
CA ALA A 152 4.63 3.38 -8.54
C ALA A 152 6.08 3.49 -8.08
N SER A 153 7.00 2.67 -8.59
CA SER A 153 8.43 2.75 -8.28
C SER A 153 9.02 4.12 -8.65
N ILE A 154 8.69 4.65 -9.83
CA ILE A 154 9.15 5.99 -10.26
C ILE A 154 8.64 7.06 -9.29
N LEU A 155 7.34 7.03 -8.95
CA LEU A 155 6.74 8.01 -8.04
C LEU A 155 7.33 7.93 -6.62
N LEU A 156 7.58 6.71 -6.11
CA LEU A 156 8.28 6.49 -4.84
C LEU A 156 9.71 7.04 -4.88
N GLY A 157 10.44 6.84 -5.99
CA GLY A 157 11.78 7.38 -6.19
C GLY A 157 11.82 8.90 -6.22
N VAL A 158 10.88 9.53 -6.93
CA VAL A 158 10.72 10.99 -6.93
C VAL A 158 10.35 11.49 -5.53
N GLY A 159 9.40 10.83 -4.86
CA GLY A 159 9.01 11.13 -3.50
C GLY A 159 10.18 11.05 -2.51
N ALA A 160 11.08 10.08 -2.68
CA ALA A 160 12.30 9.94 -1.89
C ALA A 160 13.22 11.15 -2.06
N MET A 161 13.49 11.54 -3.31
CA MET A 161 14.36 12.67 -3.62
C MET A 161 13.78 13.98 -3.12
N VAL A 162 12.49 14.22 -3.38
CA VAL A 162 11.81 15.45 -2.95
C VAL A 162 11.84 15.57 -1.42
N ASN A 163 11.45 14.52 -0.70
CA ASN A 163 11.44 14.52 0.76
C ASN A 163 12.83 14.73 1.34
N TYR A 164 13.85 14.07 0.80
CA TYR A 164 15.18 14.13 1.37
C TYR A 164 15.92 15.43 1.03
N LEU A 165 15.89 15.84 -0.24
CA LEU A 165 16.76 16.87 -0.78
C LEU A 165 16.14 18.26 -0.76
N VAL A 166 14.84 18.41 -1.06
CA VAL A 166 14.25 19.75 -1.27
C VAL A 166 14.35 20.63 -0.03
N PRO A 167 13.99 20.18 1.19
CA PRO A 167 14.17 21.00 2.39
C PRO A 167 15.64 21.40 2.62
N LEU A 168 16.59 20.52 2.29
CA LEU A 168 18.02 20.82 2.41
C LEU A 168 18.47 21.88 1.40
N MET A 169 18.00 21.79 0.16
CA MET A 169 18.36 22.73 -0.92
C MET A 169 17.87 24.15 -0.64
N ILE A 170 16.70 24.30 -0.01
CA ILE A 170 16.12 25.60 0.33
C ILE A 170 16.48 26.08 1.75
N GLY A 171 17.27 25.31 2.50
CA GLY A 171 17.66 25.64 3.88
C GLY A 171 16.54 25.56 4.91
N ALA A 172 15.45 24.84 4.61
CA ALA A 172 14.35 24.61 5.55
C ALA A 172 14.68 23.50 6.55
N SER A 173 14.12 23.60 7.75
CA SER A 173 14.32 22.60 8.81
C SER A 173 13.52 21.30 8.59
N ASP A 174 12.34 21.39 7.95
CA ASP A 174 11.47 20.25 7.63
C ASP A 174 10.46 20.63 6.53
N MET A 175 9.57 19.69 6.16
CA MET A 175 8.43 19.95 5.25
C MET A 175 7.43 20.94 5.88
N ALA A 176 6.64 21.63 5.05
CA ALA A 176 5.61 22.57 5.54
C ALA A 176 4.57 21.91 6.46
N PHE A 177 4.19 20.66 6.17
CA PHE A 177 3.26 19.85 6.97
C PHE A 177 3.87 18.48 7.28
N PRO A 178 4.79 18.35 8.26
CA PRO A 178 5.53 17.10 8.44
C PRO A 178 4.63 15.92 8.87
N ARG A 179 3.53 16.21 9.59
CA ARG A 179 2.54 15.19 9.98
C ARG A 179 1.78 14.62 8.79
N LEU A 180 1.37 15.51 7.87
CA LEU A 180 0.67 15.12 6.65
C LEU A 180 1.62 14.41 5.69
N ASN A 181 2.88 14.83 5.65
CA ASN A 181 3.93 14.17 4.88
C ASN A 181 4.19 12.73 5.36
N ALA A 182 4.22 12.49 6.67
CA ALA A 182 4.27 11.13 7.19
C ALA A 182 3.00 10.35 6.84
N PHE A 183 1.82 10.98 6.98
CA PHE A 183 0.55 10.36 6.60
C PHE A 183 0.54 9.89 5.15
N SER A 184 1.00 10.72 4.21
CA SER A 184 1.16 10.42 2.78
C SER A 184 1.85 9.06 2.57
N TYR A 185 3.09 8.93 3.06
CA TYR A 185 3.86 7.69 2.94
C TYR A 185 3.10 6.46 3.49
N TRP A 186 2.51 6.59 4.68
CA TRP A 186 1.87 5.47 5.36
C TRP A 186 0.49 5.09 4.79
N VAL A 187 -0.15 5.94 3.99
CA VAL A 187 -1.34 5.59 3.17
C VAL A 187 -0.94 4.76 1.96
N GLY A 188 0.21 5.06 1.34
CA GLY A 188 0.72 4.30 0.20
C GLY A 188 1.04 2.83 0.51
N VAL A 189 1.45 2.52 1.76
CA VAL A 189 1.80 1.14 2.16
C VAL A 189 0.63 0.15 2.03
N PRO A 190 -0.53 0.35 2.69
CA PRO A 190 -1.65 -0.57 2.57
C PRO A 190 -2.24 -0.59 1.16
N ALA A 191 -2.18 0.53 0.42
CA ALA A 191 -2.57 0.58 -0.99
C ALA A 191 -1.70 -0.34 -1.86
N ALA A 192 -0.38 -0.32 -1.67
CA ALA A 192 0.54 -1.23 -2.36
C ALA A 192 0.29 -2.71 -2.00
N LEU A 193 -0.03 -3.00 -0.74
CA LEU A 193 -0.40 -4.35 -0.31
C LEU A 193 -1.67 -4.86 -0.99
N LEU A 194 -2.67 -3.99 -1.22
CA LEU A 194 -3.88 -4.35 -1.97
C LEU A 194 -3.57 -4.63 -3.45
N LEU A 195 -2.73 -3.82 -4.09
CA LEU A 195 -2.30 -4.06 -5.47
C LEU A 195 -1.60 -5.41 -5.61
N ILE A 196 -0.67 -5.72 -4.70
CA ILE A 196 0.04 -7.01 -4.69
C ILE A 196 -0.93 -8.17 -4.42
N ALA A 197 -1.86 -8.01 -3.48
CA ALA A 197 -2.88 -9.02 -3.21
C ALA A 197 -3.78 -9.28 -4.43
N GLY A 198 -4.11 -8.24 -5.20
CA GLY A 198 -4.88 -8.34 -6.44
C GLY A 198 -4.26 -9.29 -7.47
N ILE A 199 -2.92 -9.35 -7.55
CA ILE A 199 -2.19 -10.27 -8.44
C ILE A 199 -2.50 -11.74 -8.08
N PHE A 200 -2.56 -12.06 -6.79
CA PHE A 200 -2.65 -13.45 -6.32
C PHE A 200 -4.08 -13.94 -6.09
N ILE A 201 -5.01 -13.06 -5.73
CA ILE A 201 -6.38 -13.45 -5.36
C ILE A 201 -7.26 -13.63 -6.61
N GLY A 202 -6.93 -12.97 -7.72
CA GLY A 202 -7.68 -13.12 -8.97
C GLY A 202 -6.95 -12.67 -10.23
N GLY A 203 -5.89 -11.88 -10.10
CA GLY A 203 -5.21 -11.27 -11.25
C GLY A 203 -6.05 -10.17 -11.91
N TRP A 204 -5.47 -9.47 -12.87
CA TRP A 204 -6.21 -8.53 -13.71
C TRP A 204 -5.58 -8.39 -15.09
N ASP A 205 -6.41 -8.37 -16.12
CA ASP A 205 -6.02 -8.33 -17.52
C ASP A 205 -6.36 -6.99 -18.19
N THR A 206 -6.72 -5.99 -17.40
CA THR A 206 -7.21 -4.69 -17.86
C THR A 206 -6.08 -3.71 -18.23
N GLY A 207 -4.83 -4.17 -18.19
CA GLY A 207 -3.65 -3.31 -18.27
C GLY A 207 -3.48 -2.45 -17.02
N TRP A 208 -2.51 -1.54 -17.04
CA TRP A 208 -2.33 -0.56 -15.96
C TRP A 208 -3.30 0.62 -16.05
N VAL A 209 -3.95 0.82 -17.22
CA VAL A 209 -4.89 1.91 -17.48
C VAL A 209 -6.32 1.56 -17.05
N ALA A 210 -6.68 0.27 -17.10
CA ALA A 210 -8.02 -0.22 -16.79
C ALA A 210 -9.14 0.50 -17.54
N TYR A 211 -9.10 0.43 -18.88
CA TYR A 211 -10.11 1.08 -19.72
C TYR A 211 -11.55 0.60 -19.37
N PRO A 212 -12.52 1.53 -19.20
CA PRO A 212 -13.88 1.22 -18.79
C PRO A 212 -14.59 0.09 -19.55
N PRO A 213 -14.54 -0.02 -20.90
CA PRO A 213 -15.26 -1.08 -21.60
C PRO A 213 -14.78 -2.50 -21.25
N HIS A 214 -13.53 -2.67 -20.79
CA HIS A 214 -12.99 -3.97 -20.38
C HIS A 214 -13.06 -4.16 -18.86
N SER A 215 -12.74 -3.13 -18.09
CA SER A 215 -12.72 -3.21 -16.62
C SER A 215 -14.11 -3.38 -15.99
N THR A 216 -15.19 -3.02 -16.70
CA THR A 216 -16.57 -3.19 -16.23
C THR A 216 -17.20 -4.51 -16.68
N THR A 217 -16.68 -5.13 -17.74
CA THR A 217 -17.19 -6.38 -18.32
C THR A 217 -16.40 -7.61 -17.90
N THR A 218 -15.22 -7.40 -17.29
CA THR A 218 -14.38 -8.43 -16.69
C THR A 218 -14.32 -8.23 -15.17
N PRO A 219 -15.46 -8.29 -14.44
CA PRO A 219 -15.45 -8.16 -12.99
C PRO A 219 -14.67 -9.34 -12.40
N ASN A 220 -13.48 -9.02 -11.93
CA ASN A 220 -12.58 -9.93 -11.25
C ASN A 220 -12.18 -9.26 -9.95
N ILE A 221 -12.17 -10.05 -8.88
CA ILE A 221 -11.74 -9.60 -7.56
C ILE A 221 -10.35 -8.92 -7.58
N GLY A 222 -9.45 -9.34 -8.47
CA GLY A 222 -8.15 -8.70 -8.65
C GLY A 222 -8.24 -7.31 -9.26
N VAL A 223 -9.15 -7.07 -10.22
CA VAL A 223 -9.46 -5.73 -10.76
C VAL A 223 -10.01 -4.82 -9.65
N SER A 224 -10.90 -5.33 -8.81
CA SER A 224 -11.48 -4.58 -7.69
C SER A 224 -10.43 -4.17 -6.65
N LEU A 225 -9.50 -5.07 -6.31
CA LEU A 225 -8.37 -4.76 -5.43
C LEU A 225 -7.38 -3.78 -6.08
N PHE A 226 -7.15 -3.90 -7.38
CA PHE A 226 -6.33 -2.97 -8.16
C PHE A 226 -6.92 -1.55 -8.12
N LEU A 227 -8.20 -1.39 -8.46
CA LEU A 227 -8.88 -0.09 -8.47
C LEU A 227 -8.95 0.51 -7.06
N LEU A 228 -9.24 -0.31 -6.05
CA LEU A 228 -9.29 0.12 -4.65
C LEU A 228 -7.90 0.57 -4.16
N GLY A 229 -6.84 -0.18 -4.46
CA GLY A 229 -5.48 0.18 -4.11
C GLY A 229 -5.07 1.53 -4.72
N PHE A 230 -5.37 1.74 -6.01
CA PHE A 230 -5.17 3.03 -6.66
C PHE A 230 -5.94 4.17 -6.03
N TRP A 231 -7.23 3.96 -5.77
CA TRP A 231 -8.09 4.97 -5.16
C TRP A 231 -7.58 5.38 -3.78
N ILE A 232 -7.14 4.41 -2.96
CA ILE A 232 -6.56 4.66 -1.64
C ILE A 232 -5.23 5.43 -1.76
N ASN A 233 -4.39 5.04 -2.71
CA ASN A 233 -3.13 5.75 -2.94
C ASN A 233 -3.35 7.21 -3.37
N GLY A 234 -4.50 7.56 -3.97
CA GLY A 234 -4.86 8.93 -4.30
C GLY A 234 -5.04 9.86 -3.09
N PHE A 235 -5.17 9.32 -1.87
CA PHE A 235 -5.17 10.11 -0.62
C PHE A 235 -3.77 10.36 -0.05
N SER A 236 -2.74 9.77 -0.67
CA SER A 236 -1.33 10.01 -0.34
C SER A 236 -0.91 11.40 -0.80
#